data_AF-A0A1I7EBL4-F1
#
_entry.id   AF-A0A1I7EBL4-F1
#
_cell.length_a   1.000
_cell.length_b   1.000
_cell.length_c   1.000
_cell.angle_alpha   90.00
_cell.angle_beta   90.00
_cell.angle_gamma   90.00
#
_symmetry.space_group_name_H-M   'P 1'
#
loop_
_entity.id
_entity.type
_entity.pdbx_description
1 polymer ?
#
loop_
_entity_poly.entity_id
_entity_poly.type
_entity_poly.pdbx_seq_one_letter_code
_entity_poly.pdbx_strand_id
1 'polypeptide(L)'
;MNDFNRMTIVATVEVVAEFNSHNDMDVLEVQRGISGRCNASSKSGRVAALARIAADEDIEVMTEVGLVPLSRTLVELAIKAPEHARRADTWKKLVAGLRFDRFEILETETEIVSNSR
;
A
#
# COMPACT_ATOMS: atom_id res chain seq x y z
N MET A 1 11.31 -10.10 -8.05
CA MET A 1 10.14 -10.71 -8.71
C MET A 1 8.91 -10.28 -7.94
N ASN A 2 8.04 -9.51 -8.59
CA ASN A 2 6.86 -8.96 -7.96
C ASN A 2 5.80 -10.07 -7.80
N ASP A 3 5.39 -10.33 -6.55
CA ASP A 3 4.39 -11.36 -6.23
C ASP A 3 2.96 -10.96 -6.66
N PHE A 4 2.75 -9.67 -6.96
CA PHE A 4 1.44 -9.11 -7.21
C PHE A 4 1.30 -8.65 -8.66
N ASN A 5 0.13 -8.91 -9.24
CA ASN A 5 -0.17 -8.41 -10.57
C ASN A 5 -0.35 -6.88 -10.57
N ARG A 6 -0.24 -6.25 -11.75
CA ARG A 6 -0.35 -4.79 -11.92
C ARG A 6 -1.64 -4.20 -11.36
N MET A 7 -2.78 -4.89 -11.52
CA MET A 7 -4.06 -4.42 -11.00
C MET A 7 -4.06 -4.38 -9.47
N THR A 8 -3.48 -5.39 -8.83
CA THR A 8 -3.30 -5.43 -7.38
C THR A 8 -2.43 -4.27 -6.91
N ILE A 9 -1.27 -4.04 -7.54
CA ILE A 9 -0.37 -2.92 -7.19
C ILE A 9 -1.07 -1.57 -7.33
N VAL A 10 -1.82 -1.35 -8.41
CA VAL A 10 -2.56 -0.09 -8.59
C VAL A 10 -3.60 0.09 -7.48
N ALA A 11 -4.38 -0.95 -7.19
CA ALA A 11 -5.38 -0.91 -6.13
C ALA A 11 -4.76 -0.68 -4.73
N THR A 12 -3.62 -1.30 -4.46
CA THR A 12 -2.82 -1.08 -3.26
C THR A 12 -2.48 0.40 -3.09
N VAL A 13 -1.92 1.03 -4.13
CA VAL A 13 -1.52 2.43 -4.06
C VAL A 13 -2.73 3.37 -3.97
N GLU A 14 -3.84 3.05 -4.65
CA GLU A 14 -5.11 3.78 -4.50
C GLU A 14 -5.63 3.73 -3.06
N VAL A 15 -5.58 2.56 -2.40
CA VAL A 15 -5.96 2.41 -0.99
C VAL A 15 -5.02 3.22 -0.09
N VAL A 16 -3.70 3.14 -0.29
CA VAL A 16 -2.74 3.96 0.48
C VAL A 16 -3.06 5.44 0.33
N ALA A 17 -3.32 5.89 -0.90
CA ALA A 17 -3.67 7.27 -1.14
C ALA A 17 -4.97 7.65 -0.44
N GLU A 18 -5.98 6.78 -0.34
CA GLU A 18 -7.27 7.09 0.30
C GLU A 18 -7.12 7.69 1.71
N PHE A 19 -6.21 7.15 2.53
CA PHE A 19 -5.98 7.59 3.90
C PHE A 19 -4.72 8.44 4.11
N ASN A 20 -4.07 8.89 3.03
CA ASN A 20 -2.90 9.78 3.09
C ASN A 20 -3.18 11.11 2.39
N SER A 21 -2.75 12.21 3.01
CA SER A 21 -2.73 13.52 2.36
C SER A 21 -1.66 13.58 1.26
N HIS A 22 -1.62 14.67 0.50
CA HIS A 22 -0.51 14.90 -0.45
C HIS A 22 0.84 14.85 0.29
N ASN A 23 0.97 15.56 1.41
CA ASN A 23 2.22 15.61 2.17
C ASN A 23 2.60 14.25 2.77
N ASP A 24 1.63 13.45 3.23
CA ASP A 24 1.92 12.12 3.78
C ASP A 24 2.51 11.19 2.71
N MET A 25 2.04 11.32 1.46
CA MET A 25 2.61 10.58 0.33
C MET A 25 4.05 10.99 0.03
N ASP A 26 4.41 12.28 0.20
CA ASP A 26 5.81 12.72 0.05
C ASP A 26 6.70 12.12 1.14
N VAL A 27 6.20 12.05 2.38
CA VAL A 27 6.91 11.38 3.48
C VAL A 27 7.08 9.88 3.21
N LEU A 28 6.05 9.23 2.66
CA LEU A 28 6.13 7.83 2.26
C LEU A 28 7.24 7.61 1.21
N GLU A 29 7.35 8.46 0.19
CA GLU A 29 8.42 8.36 -0.80
C GLU A 29 9.82 8.45 -0.18
N VAL A 30 10.00 9.36 0.79
CA VAL A 30 11.26 9.48 1.54
C VAL A 30 11.55 8.21 2.34
N GLN A 31 10.57 7.71 3.10
CA GLN A 31 10.72 6.49 3.90
C GLN A 31 11.06 5.26 3.05
N ARG A 32 10.59 5.23 1.80
CA ARG A 32 10.85 4.14 0.84
C ARG A 32 12.07 4.39 -0.06
N GLY A 33 12.83 5.46 0.16
CA GLY A 33 14.05 5.74 -0.62
C GLY A 33 13.80 6.08 -2.09
N ILE A 34 12.58 6.52 -2.43
CA ILE A 34 12.16 6.89 -3.79
C ILE A 34 11.77 8.36 -3.91
N SER A 35 12.24 9.19 -2.98
CA SER A 35 11.97 10.64 -2.96
C SER A 35 12.25 11.30 -4.30
N GLY A 36 11.30 12.12 -4.77
CA GLY A 36 11.39 12.86 -6.02
C GLY A 36 11.07 12.04 -7.27
N ARG A 37 10.78 10.74 -7.13
CA ARG A 37 10.46 9.86 -8.26
C ARG A 37 8.98 9.84 -8.60
N CYS A 38 8.11 10.27 -7.68
CA CYS A 38 6.68 10.46 -7.94
C CYS A 38 6.31 11.96 -8.02
N ASN A 39 7.14 12.74 -8.72
CA ASN A 39 7.00 14.19 -8.90
C ASN A 39 5.80 14.55 -9.79
N ALA A 40 4.59 14.44 -9.24
CA ALA A 40 3.35 14.80 -9.88
C ALA A 40 2.61 15.89 -9.09
N SER A 41 2.03 16.85 -9.79
CA SER A 41 1.28 17.98 -9.20
C SER A 41 -0.11 17.59 -8.67
N SER A 42 -0.49 16.32 -8.75
CA SER A 42 -1.79 15.81 -8.30
C SER A 42 -1.64 14.47 -7.58
N LYS A 43 -2.59 14.20 -6.67
CA LYS A 43 -2.64 12.92 -5.93
C LYS A 43 -2.77 11.73 -6.87
N SER A 44 -3.60 11.82 -7.90
CA SER A 44 -3.76 10.77 -8.92
C SER A 44 -2.48 10.56 -9.75
N GLY A 45 -1.77 11.63 -10.11
CA GLY A 45 -0.47 11.51 -10.78
C GLY A 45 0.57 10.82 -9.90
N ARG A 46 0.57 11.11 -8.59
CA ARG A 46 1.47 10.45 -7.64
C ARG A 46 1.14 8.98 -7.45
N VAL A 47 -0.15 8.62 -7.36
CA VAL A 47 -0.63 7.24 -7.37
C VAL A 47 -0.13 6.50 -8.62
N ALA A 48 -0.30 7.08 -9.81
CA ALA A 48 0.15 6.47 -11.05
C ALA A 48 1.67 6.26 -11.09
N ALA A 49 2.45 7.26 -10.65
CA ALA A 49 3.90 7.16 -10.61
C ALA A 49 4.39 6.09 -9.62
N LEU A 50 3.83 6.08 -8.40
CA LEU A 50 4.19 5.10 -7.37
C LEU A 50 3.79 3.67 -7.79
N ALA A 51 2.60 3.50 -8.35
CA ALA A 51 2.14 2.20 -8.85
C ALA A 51 3.03 1.69 -9.99
N ARG A 52 3.45 2.57 -10.91
CA ARG A 52 4.39 2.21 -11.99
C ARG A 52 5.74 1.76 -11.43
N ILE A 53 6.33 2.54 -10.51
CA ILE A 53 7.60 2.18 -9.88
C ILE A 53 7.48 0.82 -9.18
N ALA A 54 6.43 0.63 -8.37
CA ALA A 54 6.23 -0.62 -7.63
C ALA A 54 5.88 -1.82 -8.53
N ALA A 55 5.32 -1.60 -9.72
CA ALA A 55 4.95 -2.66 -10.65
C ALA A 55 6.09 -3.07 -11.58
N ASP A 56 6.84 -2.10 -12.10
CA ASP A 56 7.79 -2.30 -13.18
C ASP A 56 9.25 -2.33 -12.71
N GLU A 57 9.55 -1.82 -11.52
CA GLU A 57 10.89 -1.81 -10.97
C GLU A 57 11.02 -2.82 -9.81
N ASP A 58 11.97 -3.75 -9.92
CA ASP A 58 12.36 -4.65 -8.83
C ASP A 58 13.23 -3.89 -7.81
N ILE A 59 12.67 -2.85 -7.18
CA ILE A 59 13.36 -2.11 -6.12
C ILE A 59 13.03 -2.68 -4.74
N GLU A 60 14.06 -2.78 -3.91
CA GLU A 60 13.96 -3.13 -2.51
C GLU A 60 14.12 -1.87 -1.65
N VAL A 61 13.36 -1.83 -0.56
CA VAL A 61 13.32 -0.71 0.37
C VAL A 61 13.60 -1.20 1.78
N MET A 62 14.33 -0.41 2.56
CA MET A 62 14.64 -0.74 3.94
C MET A 62 13.39 -0.58 4.80
N THR A 63 13.12 -1.58 5.64
CA THR A 63 12.04 -1.59 6.63
C THR A 63 12.56 -2.07 7.98
N GLU A 64 11.70 -2.06 9.00
CA GLU A 64 12.02 -2.60 10.33
C GLU A 64 12.42 -4.09 10.29
N VAL A 65 11.98 -4.82 9.26
CA VAL A 65 12.30 -6.26 9.07
C VAL A 65 13.42 -6.50 8.05
N GLY A 66 14.07 -5.44 7.55
CA GLY A 66 15.15 -5.51 6.57
C GLY A 66 14.74 -5.04 5.16
N LEU A 67 15.51 -5.45 4.16
CA LEU A 67 15.23 -5.14 2.75
C LEU A 67 14.09 -6.01 2.24
N VAL A 68 13.09 -5.36 1.66
CA VAL A 68 11.90 -6.02 1.12
C VAL A 68 11.46 -5.31 -0.18
N PRO A 69 10.82 -6.02 -1.13
CA PRO A 69 10.31 -5.40 -2.34
C PRO A 69 9.33 -4.26 -2.05
N LEU A 70 9.46 -3.14 -2.78
CA LEU A 70 8.56 -1.98 -2.60
C LEU A 70 7.08 -2.40 -2.68
N SER A 71 6.73 -3.24 -3.66
CA SER A 71 5.37 -3.73 -3.84
C SER A 71 4.82 -4.40 -2.59
N ARG A 72 5.60 -5.26 -1.93
CA ARG A 72 5.21 -5.92 -0.68
C ARG A 72 4.97 -4.91 0.43
N THR A 73 5.86 -3.93 0.61
CA THR A 73 5.68 -2.91 1.66
C THR A 73 4.42 -2.07 1.47
N LEU A 74 4.08 -1.78 0.21
CA LEU A 74 2.86 -1.04 -0.11
C LEU A 74 1.62 -1.89 0.17
N VAL A 75 1.64 -3.19 -0.15
CA VAL A 75 0.54 -4.11 0.19
C VAL A 75 0.37 -4.19 1.70
N GLU A 76 1.45 -4.37 2.45
CA GLU A 76 1.43 -4.41 3.92
C GLU A 76 0.89 -3.10 4.54
N LEU A 77 1.22 -1.96 3.95
CA LEU A 77 0.69 -0.66 4.37
C LEU A 77 -0.80 -0.57 4.04
N ALA A 78 -1.21 -0.97 2.83
CA ALA A 78 -2.59 -0.89 2.38
C ALA A 78 -3.51 -1.78 3.22
N ILE A 79 -3.13 -3.03 3.54
CA ILE A 79 -3.99 -3.93 4.33
C ILE A 79 -4.22 -3.45 5.77
N LYS A 80 -3.38 -2.53 6.27
CA LYS A 80 -3.53 -1.85 7.56
C LYS A 80 -4.39 -0.59 7.47
N ALA A 81 -5.07 -0.37 6.34
CA ALA A 81 -5.91 0.81 6.12
C ALA A 81 -6.96 0.99 7.23
N PRO A 82 -7.20 2.23 7.67
CA PRO A 82 -8.26 2.53 8.63
C PRO A 82 -9.64 2.21 8.05
N GLU A 83 -10.63 2.04 8.93
CA GLU A 83 -11.97 1.57 8.54
C GLU A 83 -12.62 2.42 7.44
N HIS A 84 -12.46 3.74 7.47
CA HIS A 84 -13.04 4.61 6.44
C HIS A 84 -12.48 4.32 5.04
N ALA A 85 -11.17 4.04 4.93
CA ALA A 85 -10.56 3.69 3.65
C ALA A 85 -10.93 2.27 3.19
N ARG A 86 -11.15 1.33 4.13
CA ARG A 86 -11.66 -0.01 3.82
C ARG A 86 -13.09 -0.02 3.26
N ARG A 87 -13.86 1.06 3.49
CA ARG A 87 -15.21 1.22 2.93
C ARG A 87 -15.22 1.75 1.48
N ALA A 88 -14.08 2.24 0.98
CA ALA A 88 -13.97 2.77 -0.38
C ALA A 88 -13.96 1.67 -1.45
N ASP A 89 -14.31 2.01 -2.70
CA ASP A 89 -14.29 1.05 -3.81
C ASP A 89 -12.88 0.55 -4.16
N THR A 90 -11.87 1.36 -3.88
CA THR A 90 -10.45 1.01 -4.03
C THR A 90 -10.07 -0.18 -3.15
N TRP A 91 -10.66 -0.30 -1.96
CA TRP A 91 -10.48 -1.46 -1.09
C TRP A 91 -11.03 -2.75 -1.70
N LYS A 92 -12.25 -2.70 -2.26
CA LYS A 92 -12.85 -3.86 -2.94
C LYS A 92 -11.98 -4.34 -4.09
N LYS A 93 -11.40 -3.40 -4.84
CA LYS A 93 -10.45 -3.68 -5.92
C LYS A 93 -9.17 -4.33 -5.41
N LEU A 94 -8.62 -3.87 -4.28
CA LEU A 94 -7.45 -4.49 -3.64
C LEU A 94 -7.76 -5.93 -3.22
N VAL A 95 -8.88 -6.16 -2.54
CA VAL A 95 -9.30 -7.51 -2.12
C VAL A 95 -9.46 -8.45 -3.33
N ALA A 96 -10.09 -7.98 -4.40
CA ALA A 96 -10.23 -8.76 -5.63
C ALA A 96 -8.87 -9.08 -6.28
N GLY A 97 -7.95 -8.10 -6.31
CA GLY A 97 -6.60 -8.28 -6.82
C GLY A 97 -5.78 -9.29 -6.02
N LEU A 98 -5.79 -9.17 -4.69
CA LEU A 98 -5.13 -10.13 -3.81
C LEU A 98 -5.65 -11.55 -4.01
N ARG A 99 -6.98 -11.72 -4.12
CA ARG A 99 -7.58 -13.04 -4.42
C ARG A 99 -7.11 -13.61 -5.76
N PHE A 100 -6.99 -12.76 -6.77
CA PHE A 100 -6.46 -13.17 -8.07
C PHE A 100 -4.99 -13.62 -7.98
N ASP A 101 -4.21 -12.95 -7.13
CA ASP A 101 -2.82 -13.29 -6.79
C ASP A 101 -2.71 -14.46 -5.78
N ARG A 102 -3.83 -15.10 -5.42
CA ARG A 102 -3.91 -16.22 -4.46
C ARG A 102 -3.58 -15.84 -3.00
N PHE A 103 -3.78 -14.58 -2.64
CA PHE A 103 -3.71 -14.08 -1.28
C PHE A 103 -5.12 -13.80 -0.73
N GLU A 104 -5.27 -13.94 0.58
CA GLU A 104 -6.49 -13.58 1.30
C GLU A 104 -6.16 -12.74 2.53
N ILE A 105 -6.98 -11.73 2.80
CA ILE A 105 -6.87 -10.91 4.02
C ILE A 105 -7.64 -11.63 5.12
N LEU A 106 -6.94 -12.08 6.16
CA LEU A 106 -7.56 -12.66 7.35
C LEU A 106 -7.83 -11.53 8.35
N GLU A 107 -9.11 -11.23 8.61
CA GLU A 107 -9.48 -10.33 9.70
C GLU A 107 -9.24 -11.06 11.02
N THR A 108 -8.19 -10.68 11.74
CA THR A 108 -7.95 -11.18 13.10
C THR A 108 -8.66 -10.24 14.06
N GLU A 109 -9.77 -10.67 14.65
CA GLU A 109 -10.38 -9.96 15.76
C GLU A 109 -9.35 -9.88 16.89
N THR A 110 -8.81 -8.68 17.13
CA THR A 110 -7.93 -8.46 18.27
C THR A 110 -8.83 -8.33 19.48
N GLU A 111 -9.02 -9.43 20.23
CA GLU A 111 -9.70 -9.40 21.52
C GLU A 111 -8.92 -8.44 22.43
N ILE A 112 -9.49 -7.25 22.65
CA ILE A 112 -9.00 -6.34 23.68
C ILE A 112 -9.43 -6.97 25.01
N VAL A 113 -8.54 -7.76 25.62
CA VAL A 113 -8.72 -8.20 27.00
C VAL A 113 -8.60 -6.95 27.87
N SER A 114 -9.74 -6.28 28.11
CA SER A 114 -9.88 -5.18 29.05
C SER A 114 -9.64 -5.74 30.46
N ASN A 115 -8.38 -5.79 30.87
CA ASN A 115 -7.99 -6.12 32.23
C ASN A 115 -8.23 -4.89 33.10
N SER A 116 -9.48 -4.67 33.50
CA SER A 116 -9.85 -3.69 34.52
C SER A 116 -9.19 -4.10 35.85
N ARG A 117 -8.24 -3.30 36.32
CA ARG A 117 -7.75 -3.28 37.70
C ARG A 117 -7.92 -1.89 38.27
#